data_AF-A0A259ZWA9-F1
#
_entry.id   AF-A0A259ZWA9-F1
#
_cell.length_a   1.000
_cell.length_b   1.000
_cell.length_c   1.000
_cell.angle_alpha   90.00
_cell.angle_beta   90.00
_cell.angle_gamma   90.00
#
_symmetry.space_group_name_H-M   'P 1'
#
loop_
_entity.id
_entity.type
_entity.pdbx_description
1 polymer ?
#
loop_
_entity_poly.entity_id
_entity_poly.type
_entity_poly.pdbx_seq_one_letter_code
_entity_poly.pdbx_strand_id
1 'polypeptide(L)'
;MRSAGMAVIALVMMVCACAPAEVDEARVPVASVRSTQFSPPPPPVTDTVPTAEQLTELLAASLNYGIRENDRARLFDGPVERNVSLARAWGAQPDPQHIEFTTVEPAGPDAVHASGQGHLGNIEPYPVGPIPFVRWENEWKVSRTFACGFVGAFDGPDACA
;
A
#
# COMPACT_ATOMS: atom_id res chain seq x y z
N MET A 1 36.49 46.09 -50.57
CA MET A 1 35.93 44.76 -50.86
C MET A 1 35.06 44.34 -49.68
N ARG A 2 33.85 43.87 -49.99
CA ARG A 2 32.90 43.06 -49.19
C ARG A 2 32.13 43.71 -48.02
N SER A 3 30.82 43.44 -48.09
CA SER A 3 29.64 44.07 -47.49
C SER A 3 29.29 43.61 -46.07
N ALA A 4 28.49 44.43 -45.37
CA ALA A 4 27.23 44.09 -44.65
C ALA A 4 26.74 45.40 -43.97
N GLY A 5 25.50 45.87 -44.03
CA GLY A 5 24.20 45.27 -44.27
C GLY A 5 23.25 45.80 -43.19
N MET A 6 22.72 47.02 -43.36
CA MET A 6 21.66 47.61 -42.51
C MET A 6 20.29 47.18 -43.04
N ALA A 7 19.37 46.78 -42.15
CA ALA A 7 17.94 46.93 -42.40
C ALA A 7 17.15 46.98 -41.08
N VAL A 8 16.59 48.17 -40.84
CA VAL A 8 15.56 48.47 -39.84
C VAL A 8 14.26 47.82 -40.30
N ILE A 9 13.60 47.03 -39.45
CA ILE A 9 12.28 46.48 -39.75
C ILE A 9 11.21 47.29 -39.01
N ALA A 10 10.30 47.84 -39.82
CA ALA A 10 9.20 48.69 -39.44
C ALA A 10 8.11 47.93 -38.67
N LEU A 11 7.55 48.60 -37.66
CA LEU A 11 6.43 48.16 -36.85
C LEU A 11 5.12 48.42 -37.61
N VAL A 12 4.44 47.37 -38.07
CA VAL A 12 3.10 47.48 -38.68
C VAL A 12 2.07 47.20 -37.60
N MET A 13 1.34 48.24 -37.17
CA MET A 13 0.15 48.11 -36.34
C MET A 13 -1.03 47.76 -37.24
N MET A 14 -1.52 46.52 -37.11
CA MET A 14 -2.74 46.07 -37.80
C MET A 14 -3.85 45.90 -36.76
N VAL A 15 -4.83 46.79 -36.85
CA VAL A 15 -6.09 46.75 -36.11
C VAL A 15 -6.95 45.67 -36.75
N CYS A 16 -7.35 44.64 -36.00
CA CYS A 16 -8.29 43.63 -36.49
C CYS A 16 -9.41 43.38 -35.48
N ALA A 17 -10.62 43.49 -36.00
CA ALA A 17 -11.90 43.48 -35.30
C ALA A 17 -12.18 42.17 -34.55
N CYS A 18 -12.88 42.30 -33.42
CA CYS A 18 -13.48 41.18 -32.70
C CYS A 18 -14.62 40.56 -33.52
N ALA A 19 -14.36 39.42 -34.14
CA ALA A 19 -15.39 38.41 -34.33
C ALA A 19 -15.17 37.37 -33.22
N PRO A 20 -16.22 36.91 -32.50
CA PRO A 20 -16.06 35.76 -31.64
C PRO A 20 -15.86 34.57 -32.58
N ALA A 21 -14.62 34.12 -32.71
CA ALA A 21 -14.40 32.77 -33.20
C ALA A 21 -15.08 31.86 -32.16
N GLU A 22 -16.09 31.10 -32.59
CA GLU A 22 -16.52 29.94 -31.83
C GLU A 22 -15.29 29.03 -31.73
N VAL A 23 -14.62 29.13 -30.59
CA VAL A 23 -13.61 28.16 -30.22
C VAL A 23 -14.40 26.89 -30.03
N ASP A 24 -14.30 25.98 -31.00
CA ASP A 24 -14.69 24.59 -30.81
C ASP A 24 -13.84 24.09 -29.64
N GLU A 25 -14.43 24.18 -28.45
CA GLU A 25 -13.82 23.83 -27.20
C GLU A 25 -13.57 22.33 -27.29
N ALA A 26 -12.32 21.95 -27.59
CA ALA A 26 -11.91 20.56 -27.64
C ALA A 26 -12.37 19.93 -26.33
N ARG A 27 -13.42 19.09 -26.41
CA ARG A 27 -13.92 18.35 -25.26
C ARG A 27 -12.76 17.52 -24.76
N VAL A 28 -12.12 18.01 -23.71
CA VAL A 28 -11.16 17.24 -22.94
C VAL A 28 -11.91 15.97 -22.59
N PRO A 29 -11.42 14.78 -22.96
CA PRO A 29 -12.06 13.55 -22.54
C PRO A 29 -12.13 13.62 -21.03
N VAL A 30 -13.34 13.70 -20.48
CA VAL A 30 -13.56 13.43 -19.06
C VAL A 30 -13.04 12.01 -18.91
N ALA A 31 -11.83 11.88 -18.38
CA ALA A 31 -11.31 10.59 -17.99
C ALA A 31 -12.35 10.04 -17.02
N SER A 32 -13.13 9.07 -17.48
CA SER A 32 -13.99 8.30 -16.60
C SER A 32 -13.06 7.67 -15.58
N VAL A 33 -12.95 8.28 -14.40
CA VAL A 33 -12.30 7.69 -13.24
C VAL A 33 -13.11 6.44 -12.97
N ARG A 34 -12.64 5.32 -13.50
CA ARG A 34 -13.16 4.00 -13.17
C ARG A 34 -13.07 3.94 -11.66
N SER A 35 -14.20 3.78 -10.99
CA SER A 35 -14.25 3.67 -9.54
C SER A 35 -13.20 2.65 -9.13
N THR A 36 -12.11 3.11 -8.53
CA THR A 36 -11.04 2.27 -7.99
C THR A 36 -11.60 1.64 -6.72
N GLN A 37 -12.50 0.68 -6.88
CA GLN A 37 -13.07 -0.01 -5.75
C GLN A 37 -11.94 -0.82 -5.12
N PHE A 38 -11.54 -0.41 -3.93
CA PHE A 38 -10.68 -1.20 -3.08
C PHE A 38 -11.30 -2.58 -2.88
N SER A 39 -10.46 -3.60 -2.82
CA SER A 39 -10.87 -4.93 -2.39
C SER A 39 -11.42 -4.85 -0.96
N PRO A 40 -12.46 -5.64 -0.64
CA PRO A 40 -12.89 -5.78 0.74
C PRO A 40 -11.78 -6.41 1.59
N PRO A 41 -11.70 -6.11 2.90
CA PRO A 41 -10.83 -6.86 3.80
C PRO A 41 -11.28 -8.33 3.89
N PRO A 42 -10.38 -9.25 4.26
CA PRO A 42 -10.75 -10.64 4.54
C PRO A 42 -11.73 -10.71 5.71
N PRO A 43 -12.54 -11.79 5.81
CA PRO A 43 -13.35 -12.03 6.99
C PRO A 43 -12.47 -12.16 8.24
N PRO A 44 -12.97 -11.77 9.43
CA PRO A 44 -12.24 -11.96 10.67
C PRO A 44 -11.90 -13.42 10.94
N VAL A 45 -10.70 -13.68 11.45
CA VAL A 45 -10.28 -15.01 11.90
C VAL A 45 -10.61 -15.14 13.39
N THR A 46 -11.66 -15.90 13.72
CA THR A 46 -12.18 -16.00 15.10
C THR A 46 -11.96 -17.35 15.76
N ASP A 47 -11.49 -18.36 15.01
CA ASP A 47 -11.24 -19.72 15.52
C ASP A 47 -10.40 -19.71 16.78
N THR A 48 -10.66 -20.64 17.70
CA THR A 48 -9.92 -20.76 18.98
C THR A 48 -8.42 -20.87 18.73
N VAL A 49 -8.03 -21.65 17.72
CA VAL A 49 -6.66 -21.74 17.19
C VAL A 49 -6.76 -21.55 15.67
N PRO A 50 -6.07 -20.57 15.08
CA PRO A 50 -6.16 -20.28 13.66
C PRO A 50 -5.33 -21.29 12.86
N THR A 51 -5.74 -21.57 11.62
CA THR A 51 -4.96 -22.40 10.70
C THR A 51 -3.83 -21.61 10.05
N ALA A 52 -2.83 -22.31 9.52
CA ALA A 52 -1.73 -21.69 8.79
C ALA A 52 -2.22 -20.92 7.55
N GLU A 53 -3.24 -21.43 6.86
CA GLU A 53 -3.88 -20.79 5.71
C GLU A 53 -4.58 -19.48 6.13
N GLN A 54 -5.34 -19.48 7.22
CA GLN A 54 -5.98 -18.27 7.74
C GLN A 54 -4.96 -17.18 8.10
N LEU A 55 -3.84 -17.55 8.72
CA LEU A 55 -2.79 -16.60 9.05
C LEU A 55 -2.02 -16.12 7.82
N THR A 56 -1.93 -16.96 6.78
CA THR A 56 -1.35 -16.59 5.48
C THR A 56 -2.20 -15.52 4.81
N GLU A 57 -3.51 -15.72 4.73
CA GLU A 57 -4.45 -14.75 4.17
C GLU A 57 -4.47 -13.44 4.97
N LEU A 58 -4.47 -13.52 6.30
CA LEU A 58 -4.43 -12.35 7.18
C LEU A 58 -3.15 -11.52 6.96
N LEU A 59 -1.99 -12.16 6.90
CA LEU A 59 -0.72 -11.48 6.65
C LEU A 59 -0.71 -10.85 5.25
N ALA A 60 -1.12 -11.60 4.23
CA ALA A 60 -1.19 -11.09 2.86
C ALA A 60 -2.12 -9.88 2.74
N ALA A 61 -3.28 -9.91 3.40
CA ALA A 61 -4.21 -8.78 3.45
C ALA A 61 -3.62 -7.54 4.13
N SER A 62 -2.83 -7.72 5.19
CA SER A 62 -2.15 -6.60 5.88
C SER A 62 -1.15 -5.87 4.97
N LEU A 63 -0.56 -6.57 4.00
CA LEU A 63 0.39 -6.02 3.02
C LEU A 63 -0.28 -5.46 1.76
N ASN A 64 -1.52 -5.85 1.47
CA ASN A 64 -2.18 -5.59 0.19
C ASN A 64 -2.75 -4.16 0.05
N TYR A 65 -2.07 -3.27 -0.68
CA TYR A 65 -2.57 -1.91 -0.98
C TYR A 65 -3.88 -1.83 -1.78
N GLY A 66 -4.35 -2.94 -2.35
CA GLY A 66 -5.69 -3.03 -2.90
C GLY A 66 -6.79 -2.91 -1.82
N ILE A 67 -6.48 -3.10 -0.54
CA ILE A 67 -7.38 -2.91 0.60
C ILE A 67 -7.18 -1.50 1.18
N ARG A 68 -8.28 -0.85 1.60
CA ARG A 68 -8.22 0.50 2.18
C ARG A 68 -7.29 0.54 3.38
N GLU A 69 -6.56 1.64 3.54
CA GLU A 69 -5.62 1.83 4.65
C GLU A 69 -6.25 1.59 6.02
N ASN A 70 -7.43 2.17 6.30
CA ASN A 70 -8.14 1.95 7.55
C ASN A 70 -8.58 0.49 7.76
N ASP A 71 -8.90 -0.22 6.68
CA ASP A 71 -9.29 -1.64 6.77
C ASP A 71 -8.06 -2.51 7.05
N ARG A 72 -6.89 -2.16 6.50
CA ARG A 72 -5.61 -2.80 6.86
C ARG A 72 -5.16 -2.48 8.28
N ALA A 73 -5.39 -1.25 8.75
CA ALA A 73 -5.05 -0.84 10.11
C ALA A 73 -5.80 -1.69 11.17
N ARG A 74 -7.01 -2.17 10.84
CA ARG A 74 -7.79 -3.12 11.66
C ARG A 74 -7.21 -4.55 11.71
N LEU A 75 -6.23 -4.88 10.87
CA LEU A 75 -5.60 -6.21 10.83
C LEU A 75 -4.43 -6.35 11.82
N PHE A 76 -4.05 -5.25 12.47
CA PHE A 76 -3.09 -5.23 13.57
C PHE A 76 -3.83 -5.13 14.92
N ASP A 77 -3.23 -5.63 15.99
CA ASP A 77 -3.79 -5.46 17.32
C ASP A 77 -3.70 -4.00 17.81
N GLY A 78 -4.60 -3.65 18.73
CA GLY A 78 -4.73 -2.32 19.30
C GLY A 78 -5.65 -1.40 18.52
N PRO A 79 -5.80 -0.13 18.98
CA PRO A 79 -6.71 0.84 18.38
C PRO A 79 -6.33 1.17 16.93
N VAL A 80 -7.32 1.17 16.04
CA VAL A 80 -7.14 1.41 14.59
C VAL A 80 -6.42 2.72 14.33
N GLU A 81 -6.74 3.78 15.08
CA GLU A 81 -6.18 5.12 14.93
C GLU A 81 -4.66 5.12 15.16
N ARG A 82 -4.13 4.18 15.96
CA ARG A 82 -2.70 4.00 16.24
C ARG A 82 -1.99 3.10 15.24
N ASN A 83 -2.74 2.52 14.30
CA ASN A 83 -2.24 1.57 13.30
C ASN A 83 -2.34 2.11 11.87
N VAL A 84 -2.93 3.28 11.63
CA VAL A 84 -3.03 3.87 10.28
C VAL A 84 -1.64 4.12 9.67
N SER A 85 -0.76 4.79 10.41
CA SER A 85 0.62 5.04 9.97
C SER A 85 1.41 3.75 9.78
N LEU A 86 1.20 2.77 10.66
CA LEU A 86 1.80 1.44 10.53
C LEU A 86 1.31 0.75 9.26
N ALA A 87 0.01 0.68 9.00
CA ALA A 87 -0.55 0.05 7.80
C ALA A 87 -0.04 0.71 6.51
N ARG A 88 0.22 2.01 6.53
CA ARG A 88 0.85 2.72 5.41
C ARG A 88 2.26 2.21 5.15
N ALA A 89 3.11 2.21 6.17
CA ALA A 89 4.53 1.87 6.03
C ALA A 89 4.74 0.34 5.85
N TRP A 90 4.01 -0.47 6.62
CA TRP A 90 4.07 -1.93 6.54
C TRP A 90 3.77 -2.48 5.15
N GLY A 91 2.79 -1.89 4.45
CA GLY A 91 2.49 -2.30 3.08
C GLY A 91 3.52 -1.84 2.04
N ALA A 92 4.29 -0.79 2.33
CA ALA A 92 5.19 -0.09 1.39
C ALA A 92 6.47 -0.86 1.04
N GLN A 93 6.47 -2.18 1.24
CA GLN A 93 7.67 -2.98 1.08
C GLN A 93 8.15 -2.92 -0.38
N PRO A 94 9.43 -2.61 -0.62
CA PRO A 94 9.98 -2.41 -1.96
C PRO A 94 9.89 -3.68 -2.82
N ASP A 95 9.93 -4.86 -2.18
CA ASP A 95 9.90 -6.17 -2.82
C ASP A 95 8.77 -7.02 -2.22
N PRO A 96 7.54 -6.95 -2.77
CA PRO A 96 6.41 -7.71 -2.24
C PRO A 96 6.65 -9.21 -2.43
N GLN A 97 6.81 -9.89 -1.31
CA GLN A 97 7.00 -11.34 -1.24
C GLN A 97 5.71 -12.05 -0.85
N HIS A 98 5.54 -13.27 -1.35
CA HIS A 98 4.44 -14.14 -0.97
C HIS A 98 4.90 -15.09 0.14
N ILE A 99 4.23 -15.07 1.28
CA ILE A 99 4.56 -15.91 2.43
C ILE A 99 3.44 -16.94 2.58
N GLU A 100 3.81 -18.22 2.66
CA GLU A 100 2.89 -19.32 2.95
C GLU A 100 3.30 -19.99 4.26
N PHE A 101 2.44 -19.89 5.27
CA PHE A 101 2.67 -20.60 6.53
C PHE A 101 2.31 -22.07 6.40
N THR A 102 3.13 -22.92 7.02
CA THR A 102 2.90 -24.37 7.10
C THR A 102 2.78 -24.86 8.54
N THR A 103 3.26 -24.08 9.52
CA THR A 103 3.15 -24.41 10.94
C THR A 103 2.56 -23.25 11.73
N VAL A 104 1.76 -23.60 12.74
CA VAL A 104 1.23 -22.68 13.75
C VAL A 104 1.47 -23.29 15.12
N GLU A 105 2.17 -22.55 15.97
CA GLU A 105 2.55 -22.99 17.31
C GLU A 105 1.94 -22.06 18.36
N PRO A 106 1.32 -22.58 19.43
CA PRO A 106 0.85 -21.76 20.53
C PRO A 106 2.00 -21.03 21.22
N ALA A 107 1.85 -19.71 21.40
CA ALA A 107 2.78 -18.86 22.16
C ALA A 107 2.16 -18.36 23.48
N GLY A 108 0.85 -18.58 23.67
CA GLY A 108 0.08 -18.21 24.84
C GLY A 108 -1.42 -18.47 24.62
N PRO A 109 -2.29 -18.13 25.59
CA PRO A 109 -3.74 -18.30 25.43
C PRO A 109 -4.32 -17.47 24.27
N ASP A 110 -3.72 -16.31 24.01
CA ASP A 110 -4.15 -15.33 23.00
C ASP A 110 -3.01 -14.98 22.04
N ALA A 111 -2.05 -15.89 21.86
CA ALA A 111 -0.89 -15.67 21.00
C ALA A 111 -0.48 -16.96 20.29
N VAL A 112 -0.14 -16.85 19.01
CA VAL A 112 0.44 -17.92 18.20
C VAL A 112 1.61 -17.40 17.38
N HIS A 113 2.52 -18.29 17.02
CA HIS A 113 3.58 -18.05 16.06
C HIS A 113 3.35 -18.88 14.82
N ALA A 114 3.47 -18.28 13.64
CA ALA A 114 3.41 -19.00 12.37
C ALA A 114 4.77 -19.00 11.67
N SER A 115 5.13 -20.14 11.09
CA SER A 115 6.34 -20.28 10.27
C SER A 115 6.02 -21.00 8.97
N GLY A 116 6.85 -20.78 7.95
CA GLY A 116 6.59 -21.28 6.61
C GLY A 116 7.66 -20.88 5.62
N GLN A 117 7.26 -20.61 4.37
CA GLN A 117 8.15 -20.28 3.26
C GLN A 117 7.78 -18.95 2.62
N GLY A 118 8.80 -18.12 2.37
CA GLY A 118 8.70 -16.92 1.57
C GLY A 118 9.12 -17.18 0.12
N HIS A 119 8.43 -16.54 -0.81
CA HIS A 119 8.66 -16.64 -2.25
C HIS A 119 8.86 -15.22 -2.80
N LEU A 120 10.01 -14.99 -3.42
CA LEU A 120 10.37 -13.69 -4.00
C LEU A 120 10.97 -13.87 -5.40
N GLY A 121 10.23 -13.44 -6.42
CA GLY A 121 10.65 -13.56 -7.81
C GLY A 121 11.02 -15.00 -8.19
N ASN A 122 12.24 -15.18 -8.70
CA ASN A 122 12.77 -16.49 -9.11
C ASN A 122 13.79 -17.06 -8.10
N ILE A 123 13.83 -16.55 -6.88
CA ILE A 123 14.71 -17.05 -5.84
C ILE A 123 14.10 -18.33 -5.25
N GLU A 124 14.95 -19.29 -4.86
CA GLU A 124 14.52 -20.48 -4.12
C GLU A 124 13.69 -20.08 -2.89
N PRO A 125 12.57 -20.79 -2.59
CA PRO A 125 11.81 -20.55 -1.37
C PRO A 125 12.71 -20.58 -0.13
N TYR A 126 12.47 -19.66 0.79
CA TYR A 126 13.30 -19.51 1.98
C TYR A 126 12.44 -19.53 3.25
N PRO A 127 12.99 -19.99 4.39
CA PRO A 127 12.22 -20.08 5.62
C PRO A 127 11.82 -18.69 6.13
N VAL A 128 10.56 -18.56 6.54
CA VAL A 128 10.00 -17.37 7.18
C VAL A 128 9.42 -17.75 8.54
N GLY A 129 9.65 -16.89 9.54
CA GLY A 129 9.08 -17.02 10.87
C GLY A 129 10.12 -17.23 11.98
N PRO A 130 9.67 -17.27 13.25
CA PRO A 130 8.27 -17.17 13.66
C PRO A 130 7.70 -15.75 13.50
N ILE A 131 6.55 -15.63 12.83
CA ILE A 131 5.76 -14.38 12.77
C ILE A 131 4.67 -14.45 13.84
N PRO A 132 4.60 -13.49 14.78
CA PRO A 132 3.62 -13.50 15.85
C PRO A 132 2.26 -12.92 15.44
N PHE A 133 1.23 -13.63 15.86
CA PHE A 133 -0.18 -13.22 15.76
C PHE A 133 -0.80 -13.24 17.16
N VAL A 134 -1.67 -12.28 17.43
CA VAL A 134 -2.29 -12.12 18.74
C VAL A 134 -3.80 -11.98 18.60
N ARG A 135 -4.54 -12.42 19.62
CA ARG A 135 -5.98 -12.21 19.68
C ARG A 135 -6.27 -10.83 20.28
N TRP A 136 -7.04 -10.02 19.55
CA TRP A 136 -7.53 -8.71 19.99
C TRP A 136 -9.00 -8.60 19.61
N GLU A 137 -9.86 -8.22 20.56
CA GLU A 137 -11.32 -8.14 20.33
C GLU A 137 -11.93 -9.44 19.77
N ASN A 138 -11.44 -10.60 20.25
CA ASN A 138 -11.81 -11.96 19.81
C ASN A 138 -11.40 -12.34 18.39
N GLU A 139 -10.62 -11.51 17.69
CA GLU A 139 -10.12 -11.78 16.34
C GLU A 139 -8.59 -11.93 16.36
N TRP A 140 -8.04 -12.80 15.51
CA TRP A 140 -6.60 -12.88 15.30
C TRP A 140 -6.11 -11.72 14.44
N LYS A 141 -5.00 -11.12 14.87
CA LYS A 141 -4.36 -9.95 14.25
C LYS A 141 -2.87 -10.21 14.06
N VAL A 142 -2.27 -9.53 13.09
CA VAL A 142 -0.81 -9.41 13.00
C VAL A 142 -0.33 -8.62 14.21
N SER A 143 0.71 -9.10 14.91
CA SER A 143 1.24 -8.35 16.05
C SER A 143 1.81 -7.00 15.60
N ARG A 144 1.25 -5.92 16.15
CA ARG A 144 1.70 -4.53 15.99
C ARG A 144 3.16 -4.40 16.42
N THR A 145 3.55 -5.01 17.54
CA THR A 145 4.94 -4.98 18.02
C THR A 145 5.91 -5.54 17.00
N PHE A 146 5.56 -6.68 16.37
CA PHE A 146 6.38 -7.26 15.31
C PHE A 146 6.43 -6.38 14.07
N ALA A 147 5.27 -5.95 13.58
CA ALA A 147 5.18 -5.11 12.39
C ALA A 147 5.95 -3.78 12.58
N CYS A 148 5.86 -3.18 13.78
CA CYS A 148 6.63 -2.00 14.14
C CYS A 148 8.13 -2.25 14.21
N GLY A 149 8.56 -3.39 14.75
CA GLY A 149 9.97 -3.78 14.76
C GLY A 149 10.54 -3.91 13.35
N PHE A 150 9.76 -4.48 12.43
CA PHE A 150 10.14 -4.61 11.02
C PHE A 150 10.19 -3.25 10.31
N VAL A 151 9.13 -2.45 10.39
CA VAL A 151 9.08 -1.13 9.73
C VAL A 151 10.15 -0.18 10.28
N GLY A 152 10.40 -0.21 11.60
CA GLY A 152 11.44 0.61 12.22
C GLY A 152 12.85 0.32 11.73
N ALA A 153 13.10 -0.85 11.13
CA ALA A 153 14.37 -1.17 10.49
C ALA A 153 14.58 -0.51 9.11
N PHE A 154 13.50 -0.03 8.46
CA PHE A 154 13.54 0.46 7.07
C PHE A 154 12.98 1.87 6.85
N ASP A 155 11.92 2.30 7.55
CA ASP A 155 11.13 3.52 7.24
C ASP A 155 11.18 4.63 8.31
N GLY A 156 11.94 4.45 9.40
CA GLY A 156 12.07 5.42 10.50
C GLY A 156 10.98 5.30 11.59
N PRO A 157 11.18 5.94 12.76
CA PRO A 157 10.43 5.64 14.00
C PRO A 157 8.95 6.07 14.01
N ASP A 158 8.52 6.90 13.07
CA ASP A 158 7.22 7.60 13.16
C ASP A 158 6.02 6.73 12.74
N ALA A 159 6.24 5.59 12.06
CA ALA A 159 5.16 4.69 11.64
C ALA A 159 4.39 4.07 12.81
N CYS A 160 5.02 4.04 13.99
CA CYS A 160 4.54 3.34 15.19
C CYS A 160 4.44 4.19 16.44
N ALA A 161 4.57 5.52 16.28
CA ALA A 161 4.37 6.51 17.34
C ALA A 161 2.93 6.53 17.86
#